data_AF-A0A077S351-F1
#
_entry.id   AF-A0A077S351-F1
#
_cell.length_a   1.000
_cell.length_b   1.000
_cell.length_c   1.000
_cell.angle_alpha   90.00
_cell.angle_beta   90.00
_cell.angle_gamma   90.00
#
_symmetry.space_group_name_H-M   'P 1'
#
loop_
_entity.id
_entity.type
_entity.pdbx_description
1 polymer ?
#
loop_
_entity_poly.entity_id
_entity_poly.type
_entity_poly.pdbx_seq_one_letter_code
_entity_poly.pdbx_strand_id
1 'polypeptide(L)'
;MSFVAVRSRHGPWIVGVGGNAPIDYGPETIVFDTRTHQVIPGPKLVSTKLCPILLPVGDRIYALTRYPAMKGGINFVPWFQVLDLSQARVVSGRLVDCKWEQLPRPPCFPWELSPRHYIFPPMVRVRSFVSVSSCILVSMDEQKGTHMFNLETQQWSKLDDKNLPFTGGAVPHGPLFLGFSTAAKRIAAYNITVCATDSPSPSITAGSLSLSITEFPVVDEAGEEVVSNGKFVSLGNHGFCSFRCRTDDLVLGTLEHTRELVTMRAYATEDHLKSVRNVVISSQMEQVYSVRDSLRGLSWPSLVDVISL
;
A
#
# COMPACT_ATOMS: atom_id res chain seq x y z
N MET A 1 -1.18 6.92 -10.50
CA MET A 1 -1.44 7.45 -9.15
C MET A 1 -1.68 6.27 -8.21
N SER A 2 -1.51 6.42 -6.90
CA SER A 2 -1.95 5.44 -5.89
C SER A 2 -2.90 6.09 -4.91
N PHE A 3 -3.76 5.30 -4.27
CA PHE A 3 -4.79 5.80 -3.36
C PHE A 3 -4.68 5.15 -1.99
N VAL A 4 -5.17 5.79 -0.94
CA VAL A 4 -5.22 5.23 0.41
C VAL A 4 -6.40 5.81 1.18
N ALA A 5 -7.08 4.97 1.95
CA ALA A 5 -8.10 5.43 2.88
C ALA A 5 -7.45 5.97 4.16
N VAL A 6 -7.87 7.15 4.61
CA VAL A 6 -7.37 7.77 5.84
C VAL A 6 -8.55 8.18 6.71
N ARG A 7 -8.46 7.81 7.98
CA ARG A 7 -9.36 8.33 9.02
C ARG A 7 -8.76 9.61 9.56
N SER A 8 -9.18 10.72 8.99
CA SER A 8 -8.81 12.07 9.44
C SER A 8 -9.82 12.58 10.47
N ARG A 9 -9.38 13.49 11.35
CA ARG A 9 -10.29 14.24 12.23
C ARG A 9 -11.42 14.98 11.48
N HIS A 10 -11.25 15.24 10.18
CA HIS A 10 -12.23 15.91 9.33
C HIS A 10 -13.27 14.98 8.72
N GLY A 11 -13.06 13.66 8.80
CA GLY A 11 -13.91 12.64 8.23
C GLY A 11 -13.13 11.58 7.44
N PRO A 12 -13.83 10.57 6.91
CA PRO A 12 -13.22 9.55 6.07
C PRO A 12 -12.82 10.13 4.72
N TRP A 13 -11.52 10.08 4.42
CA TRP A 13 -10.93 10.60 3.19
C TRP A 13 -10.28 9.48 2.39
N ILE A 14 -10.32 9.60 1.06
CA ILE A 14 -9.49 8.82 0.15
C ILE A 14 -8.45 9.76 -0.44
N VAL A 15 -7.17 9.49 -0.20
CA VAL A 15 -6.08 10.35 -0.66
C VAL A 15 -5.38 9.69 -1.83
N GLY A 16 -5.41 10.37 -2.98
CA GLY A 16 -4.67 10.01 -4.19
C GLY A 16 -3.33 10.76 -4.24
N VAL A 17 -2.25 10.05 -4.57
CA VAL A 17 -0.89 10.58 -4.56
C VAL A 17 -0.11 10.12 -5.80
N GLY A 18 0.53 11.07 -6.48
CA GLY A 18 1.42 10.81 -7.62
C GLY A 18 0.68 10.65 -8.95
N GLY A 19 1.38 10.29 -10.02
CA GLY A 19 0.88 10.38 -11.40
C GLY A 19 1.98 10.85 -12.34
N ASN A 20 1.75 10.74 -13.65
CA ASN A 20 2.75 11.06 -14.68
C ASN A 20 2.25 12.00 -15.78
N ALA A 21 0.96 12.33 -15.84
CA ALA A 21 0.40 13.18 -16.89
C ALA A 21 -0.39 14.38 -16.33
N PRO A 22 -0.28 15.58 -16.95
CA PRO A 22 -1.10 16.75 -16.60
C PRO A 22 -2.61 16.51 -16.79
N ILE A 23 -2.98 15.62 -17.72
CA ILE A 23 -4.37 15.27 -18.05
C ILE A 23 -5.00 14.35 -16.98
N ASP A 24 -4.18 13.64 -16.21
CA ASP A 24 -4.58 12.62 -15.23
C ASP A 24 -4.44 13.10 -13.77
N TYR A 25 -4.78 14.36 -13.48
CA TYR A 25 -4.60 15.01 -12.17
C TYR A 25 -3.14 15.26 -11.75
N GLY A 26 -2.20 15.37 -12.69
CA GLY A 26 -0.84 15.84 -12.42
C GLY A 26 -0.06 15.05 -11.35
N PRO A 27 1.16 15.47 -10.97
CA PRO A 27 1.91 14.87 -9.87
C PRO A 27 1.42 15.40 -8.50
N GLU A 28 0.11 15.46 -8.31
CA GLU A 28 -0.50 16.17 -7.18
C GLU A 28 -1.10 15.22 -6.14
N THR A 29 -1.37 15.77 -4.97
CA THR A 29 -2.19 15.11 -3.97
C THR A 29 -3.63 15.50 -4.23
N ILE A 30 -4.53 14.53 -4.26
CA ILE A 30 -5.97 14.79 -4.29
C ILE A 30 -6.61 14.11 -3.08
N VAL A 31 -7.57 14.78 -2.47
CA VAL A 31 -8.36 14.23 -1.36
C VAL A 31 -9.79 14.15 -1.81
N PHE A 32 -10.35 12.95 -1.85
CA PHE A 32 -11.78 12.75 -2.00
C PHE A 32 -12.41 12.66 -0.61
N ASP A 33 -13.22 13.67 -0.26
CA ASP A 33 -14.01 13.67 0.96
C ASP A 33 -15.27 12.84 0.74
N THR A 34 -15.33 11.67 1.39
CA THR A 34 -16.45 10.74 1.21
C THR A 34 -17.76 11.24 1.80
N ARG A 35 -17.74 12.24 2.68
CA ARG A 35 -18.96 12.82 3.28
C ARG A 35 -19.56 13.90 2.38
N THR A 36 -18.71 14.75 1.81
CA THR A 36 -19.16 15.86 0.96
C THR A 36 -19.15 15.50 -0.53
N HIS A 37 -18.56 14.36 -0.90
CA HIS A 37 -18.37 13.89 -2.27
C HIS A 37 -17.56 14.89 -3.11
N GLN A 38 -16.67 15.64 -2.47
CA GLN A 38 -15.84 16.66 -3.12
C GLN A 38 -14.40 16.18 -3.32
N VAL A 39 -13.80 16.60 -4.42
CA VAL A 39 -12.37 16.47 -4.69
C VAL A 39 -11.68 17.76 -4.24
N ILE A 40 -10.78 17.64 -3.29
CA ILE A 40 -10.02 18.72 -2.68
C ILE A 40 -8.57 18.58 -3.13
N PRO A 41 -8.01 19.55 -3.87
CA PRO A 41 -6.59 19.53 -4.23
C PRO A 41 -5.72 19.72 -2.99
N GLY A 42 -4.66 18.92 -2.89
CA GLY A 42 -3.67 18.94 -1.81
C GLY A 42 -2.30 19.44 -2.25
N PRO A 43 -1.31 19.40 -1.35
CA PRO A 43 0.04 19.86 -1.66
C PRO A 43 0.71 18.97 -2.71
N LYS A 44 1.62 19.55 -3.49
CA LYS A 44 2.45 18.80 -4.44
C LYS A 44 3.49 17.97 -3.70
N LEU A 45 3.79 16.79 -4.23
CA LEU A 45 4.93 16.01 -3.75
C LEU A 45 6.23 16.79 -4.00
N VAL A 46 7.25 16.54 -3.18
CA VAL A 46 8.60 17.08 -3.41
C VAL A 46 9.22 16.51 -4.69
N SER A 47 8.85 15.28 -5.05
CA SER A 47 9.25 14.61 -6.29
C SER A 47 8.11 13.76 -6.81
N THR A 48 7.91 13.79 -8.13
CA THR A 48 6.87 13.04 -8.84
C THR A 48 7.07 11.54 -8.66
N LYS A 49 6.01 10.82 -8.26
CA LYS A 49 6.02 9.36 -8.12
C LYS A 49 4.97 8.73 -9.02
N LEU A 50 5.35 7.67 -9.72
CA LEU A 50 4.43 6.80 -10.44
C LEU A 50 4.10 5.60 -9.57
N CYS A 51 2.82 5.47 -9.20
CA CYS A 51 2.26 4.41 -8.38
C CYS A 51 3.05 4.18 -7.06
N PRO A 52 3.20 5.23 -6.21
CA PRO A 52 3.88 5.09 -4.94
C PRO A 52 3.17 4.12 -4.00
N ILE A 53 3.93 3.51 -3.08
CA ILE A 53 3.35 2.81 -1.93
C ILE A 53 2.88 3.86 -0.93
N LEU A 54 1.63 3.73 -0.48
CA LEU A 54 1.02 4.63 0.50
C LEU A 54 0.69 3.86 1.77
N LEU A 55 1.22 4.33 2.89
CA LEU A 55 1.07 3.71 4.20
C LEU A 55 0.44 4.74 5.16
N PRO A 56 -0.84 4.60 5.52
CA PRO A 56 -1.50 5.50 6.46
C PRO A 56 -1.17 5.08 7.89
N VAL A 57 -0.65 6.00 8.71
CA VAL A 57 -0.41 5.78 10.14
C VAL A 57 -0.92 6.98 10.92
N GLY A 58 -2.05 6.80 11.61
CA GLY A 58 -2.76 7.91 12.25
C GLY A 58 -3.15 8.98 11.22
N ASP A 59 -2.85 10.25 11.52
CA ASP A 59 -3.07 11.38 10.61
C ASP A 59 -1.94 11.56 9.57
N ARG A 60 -0.99 10.62 9.46
CA ARG A 60 0.13 10.71 8.51
C ARG A 60 0.00 9.72 7.37
N ILE A 61 0.45 10.15 6.20
CA ILE A 61 0.56 9.30 5.01
C ILE A 61 2.03 9.25 4.61
N TYR A 62 2.60 8.06 4.64
CA TYR A 62 3.95 7.82 4.17
C TYR A 62 3.90 7.38 2.71
N ALA A 63 4.64 8.09 1.85
CA ALA A 63 4.74 7.80 0.42
C ALA A 63 6.14 7.29 0.08
N LEU A 64 6.24 6.00 -0.26
CA LEU A 64 7.47 5.35 -0.67
C LEU A 64 7.46 5.09 -2.18
N THR A 65 8.53 5.47 -2.88
CA THR A 65 8.69 5.13 -4.29
C THR A 65 8.75 3.61 -4.46
N ARG A 66 7.86 3.03 -5.26
CA ARG A 66 7.83 1.58 -5.54
C ARG A 66 8.99 1.12 -6.44
N TYR A 67 9.39 1.98 -7.38
CA TYR A 67 10.43 1.74 -8.39
C TYR A 67 11.44 2.91 -8.36
N PRO A 68 12.42 2.95 -7.44
CA PRO A 68 13.36 4.06 -7.35
C PRO A 68 14.15 4.24 -8.66
N ALA A 69 14.05 5.44 -9.24
CA ALA A 69 14.83 5.83 -10.40
C ALA A 69 16.11 6.54 -9.97
N MET A 70 17.21 6.31 -10.71
CA MET A 70 18.52 6.92 -10.47
C MET A 70 18.79 8.16 -11.33
N LYS A 71 17.92 8.41 -12.31
CA LYS A 71 17.96 9.56 -13.23
C LYS A 71 16.54 9.97 -13.59
N GLY A 72 16.38 11.20 -14.08
CA GLY A 72 15.11 11.72 -14.59
C GLY A 72 14.24 12.38 -13.52
N GLY A 73 13.00 12.73 -13.88
CA GLY A 73 12.07 13.45 -13.00
C GLY A 73 11.07 12.57 -12.25
N ILE A 74 10.69 11.41 -12.81
CA ILE A 74 9.69 10.51 -12.21
C ILE A 74 10.40 9.47 -11.36
N ASN A 75 9.88 9.20 -10.15
CA ASN A 75 10.41 8.25 -9.19
C ASN A 75 11.86 8.55 -8.74
N PHE A 76 12.36 9.75 -9.04
CA PHE A 76 13.65 10.22 -8.59
C PHE A 76 13.57 10.72 -7.13
N VAL A 77 14.72 11.04 -6.53
CA VAL A 77 14.76 11.50 -5.13
C VAL A 77 13.91 12.76 -4.90
N PRO A 78 13.35 12.95 -3.68
CA PRO A 78 13.41 12.03 -2.55
C PRO A 78 12.46 10.84 -2.70
N TRP A 79 12.95 9.64 -2.36
CA TRP A 79 12.20 8.39 -2.52
C TRP A 79 11.21 8.07 -1.41
N PHE A 80 11.38 8.66 -0.23
CA PHE A 80 10.49 8.47 0.90
C PHE A 80 10.07 9.84 1.45
N GLN A 81 8.77 10.03 1.60
CA GLN A 81 8.18 11.31 2.00
C GLN A 81 7.00 11.06 2.94
N VAL A 82 6.62 12.06 3.74
CA VAL A 82 5.45 12.01 4.61
C VAL A 82 4.59 13.25 4.43
N LEU A 83 3.27 13.06 4.47
CA LEU A 83 2.28 14.12 4.58
C LEU A 83 1.61 14.00 5.94
N ASP A 84 1.75 15.04 6.77
CA ASP A 84 1.07 15.13 8.06
C ASP A 84 -0.24 15.92 7.90
N LEU A 85 -1.37 15.25 8.14
CA LEU A 85 -2.71 15.82 8.04
C LEU A 85 -3.26 16.29 9.40
N SER A 86 -2.49 16.16 10.49
CA SER A 86 -2.96 16.49 11.84
C SER A 86 -3.37 17.95 11.99
N GLN A 87 -2.80 18.86 11.20
CA GLN A 87 -3.16 20.29 11.16
C GLN A 87 -3.86 20.71 9.87
N ALA A 88 -4.12 19.77 8.95
CA ALA A 88 -4.73 20.09 7.67
C ALA A 88 -6.12 20.72 7.86
N ARG A 89 -6.52 21.57 6.91
CA ARG A 89 -7.89 22.09 6.81
C ARG A 89 -8.23 22.43 5.37
N VAL A 90 -9.52 22.49 5.08
CA VAL A 90 -10.02 22.89 3.77
C VAL A 90 -10.35 24.38 3.80
N VAL A 91 -9.64 25.17 2.99
CA VAL A 91 -9.88 26.62 2.84
C VAL A 91 -10.03 26.92 1.36
N SER A 92 -11.14 27.56 0.97
CA SER A 92 -11.45 27.90 -0.42
C SER A 92 -11.31 26.71 -1.38
N GLY A 93 -11.77 25.53 -0.94
CA GLY A 93 -11.74 24.28 -1.72
C GLY A 93 -10.36 23.63 -1.85
N ARG A 94 -9.34 24.05 -1.11
CA ARG A 94 -7.99 23.46 -1.12
C ARG A 94 -7.54 23.01 0.27
N LEU A 95 -6.73 21.95 0.31
CA LEU A 95 -6.09 21.50 1.53
C LEU A 95 -4.89 22.40 1.85
N VAL A 96 -4.90 23.01 3.03
CA VAL A 96 -3.84 23.90 3.53
C VAL A 96 -3.32 23.42 4.89
N ASP A 97 -2.22 24.00 5.36
CA ASP A 97 -1.54 23.67 6.62
C ASP A 97 -1.03 22.22 6.70
N CYS A 98 -0.72 21.66 5.54
CA CYS A 98 -0.03 20.39 5.37
C CYS A 98 0.93 20.49 4.18
N LYS A 99 2.06 19.79 4.25
CA LYS A 99 3.04 19.72 3.16
C LYS A 99 3.70 18.35 3.16
N TRP A 100 4.23 17.96 2.00
CA TRP A 100 5.10 16.79 1.92
C TRP A 100 6.48 17.15 2.45
N GLU A 101 7.00 16.30 3.33
CA GLU A 101 8.35 16.40 3.86
C GLU A 101 9.17 15.18 3.44
N GLN A 102 10.44 15.41 3.11
CA GLN A 102 11.37 14.34 2.81
C GLN A 102 11.75 13.59 4.08
N LEU A 103 11.76 12.26 3.99
CA LEU A 103 12.28 11.38 5.02
C LEU A 103 13.60 10.73 4.56
N PRO A 104 14.38 10.15 5.50
CA PRO A 104 15.56 9.38 5.16
C PRO A 104 15.26 8.28 4.14
N ARG A 105 16.16 8.11 3.17
CA ARG A 105 16.02 7.09 2.13
C ARG A 105 16.11 5.69 2.75
N PRO A 106 15.40 4.69 2.22
CA PRO A 106 15.65 3.30 2.57
C PRO A 106 17.10 2.93 2.24
N PRO A 107 17.83 2.23 3.13
CA PRO A 107 19.22 1.84 2.90
C PRO A 107 19.35 0.83 1.75
N CYS A 108 18.29 0.06 1.51
CA CYS A 108 18.15 -0.89 0.41
C CYS A 108 17.94 -0.22 -0.97
N PHE A 109 17.73 1.11 -1.03
CA PHE A 109 17.70 1.81 -2.30
C PHE A 109 19.11 2.14 -2.76
N PRO A 110 19.44 1.85 -4.03
CA PRO A 110 20.81 1.99 -4.51
C PRO A 110 21.13 3.48 -4.63
N TRP A 111 22.16 3.94 -3.93
CA TRP A 111 22.60 5.34 -3.91
C TRP A 111 24.08 5.47 -4.28
N GLU A 112 24.90 4.58 -3.71
CA GLU A 112 26.34 4.50 -3.99
C GLU A 112 26.57 3.65 -5.24
N LEU A 113 26.35 4.26 -6.40
CA LEU A 113 26.51 3.62 -7.69
C LEU A 113 27.96 3.72 -8.18
N SER A 114 28.51 2.61 -8.67
CA SER A 114 29.73 2.65 -9.49
C SER A 114 29.44 3.38 -10.82
N PRO A 115 30.46 3.89 -11.55
CA PRO A 115 30.24 4.46 -12.87
C PRO A 115 29.47 3.54 -13.82
N ARG A 116 29.69 2.22 -13.75
CA ARG A 116 28.95 1.22 -14.52
C ARG A 116 27.48 1.16 -14.10
N HIS A 117 27.21 1.12 -12.79
CA HIS A 117 25.84 1.13 -12.26
C HIS A 117 25.13 2.47 -12.48
N TYR A 118 25.86 3.56 -12.70
CA TYR A 118 25.26 4.82 -13.12
C TYR A 118 24.81 4.77 -14.58
N ILE A 119 25.58 4.13 -15.47
CA ILE A 119 25.20 3.94 -16.87
C ILE A 119 24.06 2.93 -16.99
N PHE A 120 24.13 1.85 -16.21
CA PHE A 120 23.13 0.78 -16.14
C PHE A 120 22.61 0.63 -14.70
N PRO A 121 21.65 1.48 -14.28
CA PRO A 121 21.07 1.42 -12.95
C PRO A 121 20.49 0.05 -12.61
N PRO A 122 20.75 -0.48 -11.39
CA PRO A 122 20.08 -1.69 -10.94
C PRO A 122 18.58 -1.43 -10.82
N MET A 123 17.77 -2.39 -11.29
CA MET A 123 16.33 -2.30 -11.22
C MET A 123 15.86 -2.79 -9.85
N VAL A 124 15.62 -1.84 -8.93
CA VAL A 124 15.12 -2.17 -7.59
C VAL A 124 13.61 -1.94 -7.54
N ARG A 125 12.90 -2.88 -6.92
CA ARG A 125 11.46 -2.80 -6.67
C ARG A 125 11.16 -3.21 -5.23
N VAL A 126 10.30 -2.43 -4.58
CA VAL A 126 9.68 -2.84 -3.31
C VAL A 126 8.69 -3.96 -3.59
N ARG A 127 8.98 -5.14 -3.05
CA ARG A 127 8.20 -6.36 -3.24
C ARG A 127 7.02 -6.43 -2.29
N SER A 128 7.27 -6.11 -1.03
CA SER A 128 6.28 -6.24 0.04
C SER A 128 6.50 -5.19 1.12
N PHE A 129 5.40 -4.79 1.74
CA PHE A 129 5.39 -3.73 2.74
C PHE A 129 4.22 -3.86 3.71
N VAL A 130 4.39 -3.36 4.92
CA VAL A 130 3.33 -3.30 5.94
C VAL A 130 3.68 -2.24 6.99
N SER A 131 2.66 -1.55 7.52
CA SER A 131 2.78 -0.74 8.74
C SER A 131 2.34 -1.55 9.94
N VAL A 132 3.22 -1.75 10.92
CA VAL A 132 2.97 -2.52 12.14
C VAL A 132 3.39 -1.69 13.35
N SER A 133 2.43 -1.39 14.24
CA SER A 133 2.68 -0.58 15.43
C SER A 133 3.36 0.76 15.08
N SER A 134 4.55 1.03 15.65
CA SER A 134 5.37 2.22 15.41
C SER A 134 6.40 2.06 14.28
N CYS A 135 6.20 1.11 13.37
CA CYS A 135 7.18 0.79 12.32
C CYS A 135 6.55 0.57 10.94
N ILE A 136 7.33 0.85 9.90
CA ILE A 136 7.05 0.42 8.52
C ILE A 136 8.08 -0.63 8.12
N LEU A 137 7.63 -1.78 7.64
CA LEU A 137 8.47 -2.87 7.16
C LEU A 137 8.44 -2.94 5.64
N VAL A 138 9.58 -3.20 5.02
CA VAL A 138 9.72 -3.36 3.56
C VAL A 138 10.71 -4.46 3.19
N SER A 139 10.40 -5.20 2.13
CA SER A 139 11.34 -6.13 1.46
C SER A 139 11.41 -5.83 -0.04
N MET A 140 12.56 -6.11 -0.65
CA MET A 140 12.82 -5.88 -2.07
C MET A 140 12.80 -7.19 -2.86
N ASP A 141 12.65 -7.12 -4.18
CA ASP A 141 12.67 -8.32 -5.04
C ASP A 141 14.06 -8.98 -5.11
N GLU A 142 15.11 -8.18 -5.31
CA GLU A 142 16.48 -8.70 -5.57
C GLU A 142 17.41 -8.64 -4.34
N GLN A 143 16.98 -8.01 -3.24
CA GLN A 143 17.75 -7.94 -2.01
C GLN A 143 17.06 -8.73 -0.90
N LYS A 144 17.80 -9.63 -0.26
CA LYS A 144 17.31 -10.41 0.88
C LYS A 144 17.28 -9.55 2.14
N GLY A 145 16.16 -9.61 2.84
CA GLY A 145 15.97 -9.06 4.16
C GLY A 145 14.77 -8.14 4.27
N THR A 146 14.31 -7.98 5.50
CA THR A 146 13.28 -7.03 5.87
C THR A 146 13.94 -5.82 6.50
N HIS A 147 13.66 -4.65 5.95
CA HIS A 147 14.11 -3.37 6.47
C HIS A 147 12.96 -2.69 7.20
N MET A 148 13.28 -2.01 8.29
CA MET A 148 12.33 -1.33 9.15
C MET A 148 12.63 0.16 9.17
N PHE A 149 11.59 0.97 9.02
CA PHE A 149 11.62 2.39 9.36
C PHE A 149 10.89 2.58 10.69
N ASN A 150 11.60 3.08 11.69
CA ASN A 150 11.03 3.42 12.99
C ASN A 150 10.37 4.81 12.89
N LEU A 151 9.08 4.91 13.20
CA LEU A 151 8.31 6.14 13.04
C LEU A 151 8.65 7.22 14.08
N GLU A 152 9.17 6.83 15.24
CA GLU A 152 9.55 7.72 16.33
C GLU A 152 10.92 8.35 16.09
N THR A 153 11.93 7.52 15.80
CA THR A 153 13.30 7.97 15.55
C THR A 153 13.51 8.45 14.12
N GLN A 154 12.59 8.12 13.21
CA GLN A 154 12.68 8.35 11.77
C GLN A 154 13.96 7.77 11.16
N GLN A 155 14.40 6.60 11.66
CA GLN A 155 15.59 5.92 11.15
C GLN A 155 15.24 4.58 10.51
N TRP A 156 16.04 4.22 9.52
CA TRP A 156 16.00 2.90 8.90
C TRP A 156 17.01 1.96 9.55
N SER A 157 16.64 0.68 9.67
CA SER A 157 17.54 -0.40 10.03
C SER A 157 17.16 -1.69 9.29
N LYS A 158 18.08 -2.65 9.23
CA LYS A 158 17.75 -4.02 8.80
C LYS A 158 17.23 -4.79 10.01
N LEU A 159 16.06 -5.41 9.88
CA LEU A 159 15.38 -6.12 10.97
C LEU A 159 15.51 -7.63 10.87
N ASP A 160 15.48 -8.18 9.65
CA ASP A 160 15.57 -9.62 9.39
C ASP A 160 16.34 -9.88 8.09
N ASP A 161 16.96 -11.06 7.98
CA ASP A 161 17.61 -11.55 6.75
C ASP A 161 16.61 -12.19 5.77
N LYS A 162 15.41 -12.53 6.25
CA LYS A 162 14.31 -13.05 5.44
C LYS A 162 13.42 -11.91 4.94
N ASN A 163 12.87 -12.10 3.75
CA ASN A 163 11.84 -11.22 3.21
C ASN A 163 10.49 -11.50 3.87
N LEU A 164 9.62 -10.49 3.89
CA LEU A 164 8.22 -10.68 4.28
C LEU A 164 7.56 -11.76 3.40
N PRO A 165 6.73 -12.65 3.98
CA PRO A 165 6.21 -13.85 3.29
C PRO A 165 5.09 -13.57 2.28
N PHE A 166 4.66 -12.31 2.13
CA PHE A 166 3.63 -11.88 1.19
C PHE A 166 4.20 -10.97 0.09
N THR A 167 3.40 -10.70 -0.94
CA THR A 167 3.72 -9.76 -2.02
C THR A 167 2.70 -8.61 -2.00
N GLY A 168 3.16 -7.38 -2.26
CA GLY A 168 2.33 -6.18 -2.11
C GLY A 168 2.17 -5.75 -0.65
N GLY A 169 1.11 -5.00 -0.36
CA GLY A 169 0.76 -4.57 0.98
C GLY A 169 0.14 -5.70 1.80
N ALA A 170 0.45 -5.75 3.09
CA ALA A 170 -0.43 -6.40 4.06
C ALA A 170 -1.26 -5.34 4.78
N VAL A 171 -2.58 -5.52 4.82
CA VAL A 171 -3.53 -4.54 5.36
C VAL A 171 -4.12 -5.03 6.69
N PRO A 172 -4.39 -4.14 7.66
CA PRO A 172 -4.97 -4.52 8.95
C PRO A 172 -6.32 -5.23 8.81
N HIS A 173 -6.55 -6.28 9.59
CA HIS A 173 -7.79 -7.05 9.69
C HIS A 173 -7.99 -7.48 11.15
N GLY A 174 -8.46 -6.55 11.98
CA GLY A 174 -8.50 -6.75 13.43
C GLY A 174 -7.09 -6.84 14.02
N PRO A 175 -6.76 -7.88 14.82
CA PRO A 175 -5.42 -8.08 15.36
C PRO A 175 -4.43 -8.70 14.34
N LEU A 176 -4.93 -9.13 13.18
CA LEU A 176 -4.15 -9.75 12.11
C LEU A 176 -3.96 -8.77 10.95
N PHE A 177 -3.19 -9.20 9.96
CA PHE A 177 -3.02 -8.55 8.68
C PHE A 177 -3.43 -9.51 7.56
N LEU A 178 -4.13 -9.04 6.55
CA LEU A 178 -4.38 -9.81 5.32
C LEU A 178 -3.31 -9.45 4.29
N GLY A 179 -2.70 -10.45 3.67
CA GLY A 179 -1.64 -10.31 2.67
C GLY A 179 -1.75 -11.38 1.58
N PHE A 180 -1.20 -11.13 0.40
CA PHE A 180 -1.12 -12.17 -0.64
C PHE A 180 0.12 -13.05 -0.44
N SER A 181 -0.07 -14.29 0.01
CA SER A 181 0.99 -15.23 0.34
C SER A 181 1.85 -15.56 -0.87
N THR A 182 3.16 -15.39 -0.70
CA THR A 182 4.14 -15.77 -1.72
C THR A 182 4.18 -17.28 -1.92
N ALA A 183 4.05 -18.05 -0.83
CA ALA A 183 4.14 -19.50 -0.83
C ALA A 183 2.83 -20.12 -1.30
N ALA A 184 1.71 -19.74 -0.68
CA ALA A 184 0.40 -20.33 -0.94
C ALA A 184 -0.31 -19.75 -2.17
N LYS A 185 0.19 -18.63 -2.75
CA LYS A 185 -0.36 -17.95 -3.94
C LYS A 185 -1.84 -17.56 -3.80
N ARG A 186 -2.23 -17.12 -2.61
CA ARG A 186 -3.61 -16.74 -2.24
C ARG A 186 -3.59 -15.71 -1.11
N ILE A 187 -4.74 -15.11 -0.80
CA ILE A 187 -4.88 -14.28 0.41
C ILE A 187 -4.74 -15.17 1.65
N ALA A 188 -3.88 -14.75 2.57
CA ALA A 188 -3.65 -15.38 3.87
C ALA A 188 -3.69 -14.31 4.96
N ALA A 189 -3.93 -14.74 6.19
CA ALA A 189 -3.85 -13.87 7.37
C ALA A 189 -2.50 -14.02 8.06
N TYR A 190 -2.01 -12.94 8.65
CA TYR A 190 -0.68 -12.86 9.26
C TYR A 190 -0.79 -12.24 10.64
N ASN A 191 -0.23 -12.90 11.65
CA ASN A 191 0.12 -12.23 12.90
C ASN A 191 1.56 -11.72 12.75
N ILE A 192 1.74 -10.41 12.75
CA ILE A 192 3.04 -9.75 12.58
C ILE A 192 3.35 -8.98 13.84
N THR A 193 4.43 -9.35 14.52
CA THR A 193 4.87 -8.73 15.77
C THR A 193 6.32 -8.28 15.67
N VAL A 194 6.59 -7.07 16.15
CA VAL A 194 7.94 -6.50 16.30
C VAL A 194 8.14 -6.22 17.78
N CYS A 195 9.05 -6.96 18.41
CA CYS A 195 9.30 -6.88 19.84
C CYS A 195 10.74 -6.43 20.11
N ALA A 196 10.93 -5.59 21.14
CA ALA A 196 12.25 -5.38 21.72
C ALA A 196 12.72 -6.68 22.36
N THR A 197 13.97 -7.09 22.09
CA THR A 197 14.56 -8.18 22.85
C THR A 197 14.98 -7.62 24.20
N ASP A 198 14.38 -8.14 25.26
CA ASP A 198 14.89 -7.96 26.60
C ASP A 198 16.24 -8.67 26.70
N SER A 199 17.32 -7.93 26.44
CA SER A 199 18.67 -8.40 26.76
C SER A 199 18.83 -8.31 28.29
N PRO A 200 19.19 -9.40 28.99
CA PRO A 200 19.49 -9.35 30.41
C PRO A 200 20.84 -8.67 30.72
N SER A 201 21.57 -8.15 29.72
CA SER A 201 22.93 -7.64 29.89
C SER A 201 22.96 -6.09 29.91
N PRO A 202 23.62 -5.47 30.91
CA PRO A 202 23.68 -4.01 31.07
C PRO A 202 24.77 -3.39 30.17
N SER A 203 24.71 -3.64 28.86
CA SER A 203 25.55 -2.95 27.88
C SER A 203 24.70 -2.02 27.01
N ILE A 204 25.19 -0.79 26.82
CA ILE A 204 24.50 0.43 26.37
C ILE A 204 24.12 0.41 24.87
N THR A 205 23.92 -0.76 24.28
CA THR A 205 23.41 -0.89 22.91
C THR A 205 21.90 -1.06 22.94
N ALA A 206 21.19 -0.09 22.36
CA ALA A 206 19.74 -0.09 22.17
C ALA A 206 19.23 -1.50 21.82
N GLY A 207 18.20 -1.97 22.54
CA GLY A 207 17.68 -3.33 22.44
C GLY A 207 17.49 -3.77 20.99
N SER A 208 18.01 -4.96 20.66
CA SER A 208 17.80 -5.54 19.33
C SER A 208 16.30 -5.77 19.15
N LEU A 209 15.74 -5.38 18.01
CA LEU A 209 14.37 -5.71 17.68
C LEU A 209 14.33 -7.09 17.03
N SER A 210 13.25 -7.83 17.25
CA SER A 210 12.99 -9.12 16.62
C SER A 210 11.65 -9.10 15.89
N LEU A 211 11.58 -9.79 14.75
CA LEU A 211 10.40 -9.92 13.92
C LEU A 211 9.85 -11.35 14.04
N SER A 212 8.58 -11.49 14.39
CA SER A 212 7.87 -12.77 14.36
C SER A 212 6.63 -12.66 13.48
N ILE A 213 6.52 -13.58 12.52
CA ILE A 213 5.43 -13.65 11.55
C ILE A 213 4.86 -15.07 11.53
N THR A 214 3.57 -15.19 11.78
CA THR A 214 2.82 -16.46 11.65
C THR A 214 1.75 -16.30 10.57
N GLU A 215 1.71 -17.21 9.61
CA GLU A 215 0.70 -17.26 8.54
C GLU A 215 -0.45 -18.20 8.93
N PHE A 216 -1.69 -17.78 8.68
CA PHE A 216 -2.92 -18.55 8.88
C PHE A 216 -3.72 -18.60 7.58
N PRO A 217 -4.32 -19.75 7.24
CA PRO A 217 -5.17 -19.87 6.07
C PRO A 217 -6.48 -19.07 6.25
N VAL A 218 -6.99 -18.56 5.14
CA VAL A 218 -8.34 -17.99 5.03
C VAL A 218 -9.22 -19.01 4.33
N VAL A 219 -10.25 -19.50 5.03
CA VAL A 219 -11.11 -20.60 4.58
C VAL A 219 -12.58 -20.21 4.61
N ASP A 220 -13.41 -20.92 3.85
CA ASP A 220 -14.88 -20.85 3.98
C ASP A 220 -15.42 -21.73 5.11
N GLU A 221 -16.74 -21.76 5.30
CA GLU A 221 -17.39 -22.59 6.33
C GLU A 221 -17.16 -24.10 6.14
N ALA A 222 -16.91 -24.55 4.91
CA ALA A 222 -16.58 -25.94 4.63
C ALA A 222 -15.10 -26.27 4.91
N GLY A 223 -14.30 -25.25 5.26
CA GLY A 223 -12.86 -25.37 5.49
C GLY A 223 -12.04 -25.33 4.20
N GLU A 224 -12.66 -25.00 3.06
CA GLU A 224 -11.99 -24.88 1.78
C GLU A 224 -11.30 -23.53 1.65
N GLU A 225 -10.08 -23.52 1.14
CA GLU A 225 -9.27 -22.31 1.05
C GLU A 225 -9.78 -21.38 -0.07
N VAL A 226 -9.90 -20.09 0.24
CA VAL A 226 -10.47 -19.13 -0.71
C VAL A 226 -9.48 -18.73 -1.80
N VAL A 227 -9.77 -19.13 -3.03
CA VAL A 227 -9.03 -18.70 -4.22
C VAL A 227 -9.37 -17.26 -4.53
N SER A 228 -8.40 -16.38 -4.34
CA SER A 228 -8.53 -14.95 -4.60
C SER A 228 -7.33 -14.43 -5.39
N ASN A 229 -7.61 -13.44 -6.23
CA ASN A 229 -6.55 -12.67 -6.87
C ASN A 229 -5.87 -11.81 -5.80
N GLY A 230 -4.58 -11.49 -5.95
CA GLY A 230 -3.82 -10.67 -4.99
C GLY A 230 -4.21 -9.20 -4.89
N LYS A 231 -5.45 -8.85 -5.28
CA LYS A 231 -6.00 -7.48 -5.23
C LYS A 231 -7.18 -7.45 -4.28
N PHE A 232 -6.99 -6.82 -3.15
CA PHE A 232 -8.00 -6.76 -2.10
C PHE A 232 -7.81 -5.52 -1.24
N VAL A 233 -8.88 -5.14 -0.55
CA VAL A 233 -8.87 -4.06 0.45
C VAL A 233 -9.54 -4.57 1.72
N SER A 234 -9.03 -4.16 2.87
CA SER A 234 -9.67 -4.44 4.15
C SER A 234 -10.90 -3.55 4.33
N LEU A 235 -11.98 -4.11 4.88
CA LEU A 235 -13.17 -3.37 5.32
C LEU A 235 -13.14 -3.11 6.84
N GLY A 236 -11.99 -3.33 7.48
CA GLY A 236 -11.81 -3.23 8.93
C GLY A 236 -11.65 -4.61 9.57
N ASN A 237 -12.31 -4.84 10.70
CA ASN A 237 -12.03 -6.02 11.52
C ASN A 237 -12.77 -7.30 11.08
N HIS A 238 -13.84 -7.14 10.29
CA HIS A 238 -14.82 -8.20 10.06
C HIS A 238 -15.05 -8.50 8.58
N GLY A 239 -14.22 -7.98 7.69
CA GLY A 239 -14.34 -8.30 6.28
C GLY A 239 -13.30 -7.65 5.39
N PHE A 240 -13.27 -8.11 4.15
CA PHE A 240 -12.41 -7.58 3.09
C PHE A 240 -13.11 -7.73 1.74
N CYS A 241 -12.71 -6.93 0.75
CA CYS A 241 -13.16 -7.07 -0.63
C CYS A 241 -12.00 -7.53 -1.51
N SER A 242 -12.22 -8.49 -2.40
CA SER A 242 -11.32 -8.79 -3.52
C SER A 242 -11.90 -8.31 -4.84
N PHE A 243 -11.02 -8.04 -5.82
CA PHE A 243 -11.43 -7.45 -7.08
C PHE A 243 -10.83 -8.16 -8.29
N ARG A 244 -11.62 -8.18 -9.37
CA ARG A 244 -11.20 -8.63 -10.69
C ARG A 244 -11.71 -7.63 -11.73
N CYS A 245 -10.79 -6.99 -12.42
CA CYS A 245 -11.09 -6.11 -13.55
C CYS A 245 -10.91 -6.89 -14.85
N ARG A 246 -11.82 -6.70 -15.80
CA ARG A 246 -11.74 -7.23 -17.17
C ARG A 246 -12.14 -6.13 -18.14
N THR A 247 -11.40 -5.97 -19.24
CA THR A 247 -11.81 -5.12 -20.35
C THR A 247 -13.13 -5.65 -20.92
N ASP A 248 -14.09 -4.75 -21.14
CA ASP A 248 -15.42 -5.05 -21.68
C ASP A 248 -15.69 -4.26 -22.96
N ASP A 249 -14.66 -4.10 -23.78
CA ASP A 249 -14.78 -3.54 -25.11
C ASP A 249 -15.02 -4.68 -26.11
N LEU A 250 -16.29 -4.92 -26.41
CA LEU A 250 -16.75 -5.89 -27.42
C LEU A 250 -16.67 -5.36 -28.87
N VAL A 251 -16.12 -4.17 -29.09
CA VAL A 251 -16.10 -3.54 -30.41
C VAL A 251 -14.79 -3.88 -31.13
N LEU A 252 -14.86 -4.93 -31.97
CA LEU A 252 -13.89 -5.20 -33.03
C LEU A 252 -13.78 -3.95 -33.94
N GLY A 253 -12.78 -3.09 -33.70
CA GLY A 253 -12.42 -2.03 -34.64
C GLY A 253 -11.94 -0.71 -34.03
N THR A 254 -12.16 -0.45 -32.74
CA THR A 254 -11.68 0.78 -32.08
C THR A 254 -10.72 0.45 -30.94
N LEU A 255 -9.51 1.01 -31.00
CA LEU A 255 -8.42 0.81 -30.02
C LEU A 255 -8.66 1.57 -28.68
N GLU A 256 -9.84 2.17 -28.50
CA GLU A 256 -10.15 2.98 -27.34
C GLU A 256 -10.70 2.10 -26.23
N HIS A 257 -9.86 1.85 -25.21
CA HIS A 257 -10.26 1.15 -23.99
C HIS A 257 -11.23 2.06 -23.22
N THR A 258 -12.55 1.88 -23.34
CA THR A 258 -13.52 2.84 -22.75
C THR A 258 -14.36 2.21 -21.64
N ARG A 259 -14.32 0.89 -21.50
CA ARG A 259 -15.15 0.15 -20.56
C ARG A 259 -14.40 -0.97 -19.85
N GLU A 260 -14.54 -1.00 -18.52
CA GLU A 260 -14.08 -2.11 -17.68
C GLU A 260 -15.22 -2.68 -16.84
N LEU A 261 -15.31 -4.01 -16.82
CA LEU A 261 -16.12 -4.74 -15.85
C LEU A 261 -15.27 -4.98 -14.59
N VAL A 262 -15.80 -4.55 -13.45
CA VAL A 262 -15.20 -4.76 -12.12
C VAL A 262 -16.09 -5.73 -11.36
N THR A 263 -15.59 -6.94 -11.15
CA THR A 263 -16.18 -7.88 -10.20
C THR A 263 -15.57 -7.62 -8.82
N MET A 264 -16.40 -7.21 -7.87
CA MET A 264 -16.05 -7.09 -6.46
C MET A 264 -16.67 -8.26 -5.71
N ARG A 265 -15.88 -8.92 -4.87
CA ARG A 265 -16.36 -9.92 -3.91
C ARG A 265 -16.08 -9.45 -2.51
N ALA A 266 -17.12 -9.20 -1.74
CA ALA A 266 -17.04 -8.88 -0.32
C ALA A 266 -17.10 -10.18 0.48
N TYR A 267 -16.21 -10.32 1.45
CA TYR A 267 -16.14 -11.44 2.38
C TYR A 267 -16.34 -10.90 3.79
N ALA A 268 -17.30 -11.47 4.52
CA ALA A 268 -17.41 -11.27 5.95
C ALA A 268 -16.67 -12.39 6.67
N THR A 269 -15.93 -12.06 7.73
CA THR A 269 -15.19 -13.03 8.53
C THR A 269 -15.80 -13.17 9.91
N GLU A 270 -15.77 -14.37 10.47
CA GLU A 270 -16.12 -14.59 11.87
C GLU A 270 -15.13 -13.88 12.82
N ASP A 271 -15.58 -13.60 14.05
CA ASP A 271 -14.72 -12.99 15.06
C ASP A 271 -13.58 -13.92 15.46
N HIS A 272 -12.35 -13.41 15.26
CA HIS A 272 -11.07 -14.08 15.48
C HIS A 272 -10.81 -14.54 16.91
N LEU A 273 -11.68 -14.20 17.88
CA LEU A 273 -11.52 -14.61 19.28
C LEU A 273 -11.74 -16.11 19.51
N LYS A 274 -12.30 -16.85 18.53
CA LYS A 274 -12.65 -18.27 18.69
C LYS A 274 -11.71 -19.26 18.02
N SER A 275 -10.93 -18.87 16.99
CA SER A 275 -10.01 -19.78 16.30
C SER A 275 -8.62 -19.19 16.14
N VAL A 276 -7.63 -19.76 16.84
CA VAL A 276 -6.22 -19.37 16.76
C VAL A 276 -5.54 -19.93 15.50
N ARG A 277 -6.26 -20.63 14.62
CA ARG A 277 -5.65 -21.44 13.54
C ARG A 277 -6.01 -21.01 12.12
N ASN A 278 -7.10 -20.30 11.92
CA ASN A 278 -7.59 -19.91 10.60
C ASN A 278 -8.54 -18.71 10.71
N VAL A 279 -8.70 -17.99 9.61
CA VAL A 279 -9.75 -16.99 9.43
C VAL A 279 -10.88 -17.63 8.64
N VAL A 280 -12.08 -17.71 9.24
CA VAL A 280 -13.26 -18.32 8.61
C VAL A 280 -14.14 -17.23 7.98
N ILE A 281 -14.52 -17.43 6.74
CA ILE A 281 -15.48 -16.58 6.01
C ILE A 281 -16.89 -17.07 6.30
N SER A 282 -17.70 -16.22 6.92
CA SER A 282 -19.09 -16.51 7.29
C SER A 282 -20.08 -16.18 6.18
N SER A 283 -19.73 -15.26 5.29
CA SER A 283 -20.55 -14.96 4.12
C SER A 283 -19.75 -14.30 3.01
N GLN A 284 -20.25 -14.43 1.80
CA GLN A 284 -19.69 -13.79 0.62
C GLN A 284 -20.79 -13.16 -0.23
N MET A 285 -20.50 -12.00 -0.80
CA MET A 285 -21.38 -11.30 -1.73
C MET A 285 -20.58 -10.88 -2.96
N GLU A 286 -21.07 -11.24 -4.14
CA GLU A 286 -20.51 -10.79 -5.42
C GLU A 286 -21.33 -9.65 -6.00
N GLN A 287 -20.65 -8.60 -6.46
CA GLN A 287 -21.23 -7.48 -7.18
C GLN A 287 -20.39 -7.21 -8.44
N VAL A 288 -21.07 -6.88 -9.53
CA VAL A 288 -20.42 -6.57 -10.81
C VAL A 288 -20.79 -5.15 -11.20
N TYR A 289 -19.77 -4.33 -11.46
CA TYR A 289 -19.90 -2.95 -11.88
C TYR A 289 -19.35 -2.78 -13.29
N SER A 290 -20.01 -1.92 -14.07
CA SER A 290 -19.52 -1.47 -15.37
C SER A 290 -19.03 -0.04 -15.22
N VAL A 291 -17.71 0.16 -15.32
CA VAL A 291 -17.09 1.48 -15.30
C VAL A 291 -16.86 1.92 -16.74
N ARG A 292 -17.24 3.17 -17.05
CA ARG A 292 -17.09 3.76 -18.39
C ARG A 292 -16.60 5.20 -18.29
N ASP A 293 -15.56 5.52 -19.05
CA ASP A 293 -15.18 6.91 -19.32
C ASP A 293 -15.16 7.12 -20.84
N SER A 294 -16.25 7.68 -21.36
CA SER A 294 -16.41 7.94 -22.79
C SER A 294 -15.69 9.19 -23.28
N LEU A 295 -15.14 10.00 -22.38
CA LEU A 295 -14.50 11.28 -22.74
C LEU A 295 -12.98 11.14 -22.78
N ARG A 296 -12.39 10.38 -21.86
CA ARG A 296 -10.94 10.25 -21.72
C ARG A 296 -10.42 8.86 -22.12
N GLY A 297 -11.32 7.89 -22.25
CA GLY A 297 -10.94 6.49 -22.21
C GLY A 297 -10.44 6.09 -20.82
N LEU A 298 -10.35 4.79 -20.59
CA LEU A 298 -9.71 4.18 -19.45
C LEU A 298 -8.25 3.88 -19.82
N SER A 299 -7.29 4.24 -18.96
CA SER A 299 -5.88 3.89 -19.18
C SER A 299 -5.68 2.39 -18.98
N TRP A 300 -4.97 1.67 -19.85
CA TRP A 300 -4.78 0.22 -19.63
C TRP A 300 -3.56 -0.03 -18.72
N PRO A 301 -3.68 -0.72 -17.56
CA PRO A 301 -4.89 -1.28 -16.93
C PRO A 301 -5.48 -0.34 -15.85
N SER A 302 -6.76 0.05 -15.97
CA SER A 302 -7.22 1.34 -15.39
C SER A 302 -7.53 1.27 -13.90
N LEU A 303 -8.17 0.18 -13.47
CA LEU A 303 -8.58 -0.02 -12.09
C LEU A 303 -7.70 -1.04 -11.35
N VAL A 304 -6.90 -1.79 -12.11
CA VAL A 304 -5.98 -2.82 -11.61
C VAL A 304 -4.91 -2.23 -10.68
N ASP A 305 -4.36 -1.08 -11.04
CA ASP A 305 -3.30 -0.41 -10.28
C ASP A 305 -3.86 0.44 -9.12
N VAL A 306 -5.12 0.84 -9.19
CA VAL A 306 -5.83 1.60 -8.15
C VAL A 306 -6.20 0.71 -6.96
N ILE A 307 -6.58 -0.54 -7.23
CA ILE A 307 -7.09 -1.48 -6.22
C ILE A 307 -5.97 -2.28 -5.53
N SER A 308 -4.75 -2.22 -6.07
CA SER A 308 -3.57 -2.87 -5.48
C SER A 308 -2.92 -1.96 -4.43
N LEU A 309 -3.60 -1.78 -3.29
CA LEU A 309 -3.06 -1.12 -2.11
C LEU A 309 -1.77 -1.79 -1.62
#